data_AF-A0A1H2S5C7-F1
#
_entry.id   AF-A0A1H2S5C7-F1
#
_cell.length_a   1.000
_cell.length_b   1.000
_cell.length_c   1.000
_cell.angle_alpha   90.00
_cell.angle_beta   90.00
_cell.angle_gamma   90.00
#
_symmetry.space_group_name_H-M   'P 1'
#
loop_
_entity.id
_entity.type
_entity.pdbx_description
1 polymer ?
#
loop_
_entity_poly.entity_id
_entity_poly.type
_entity_poly.pdbx_seq_one_letter_code
_entity_poly.pdbx_strand_id
1 'polypeptide(L)'
;MKKSSFGRVFPFAISLALVSFLSGCMGDGSSSNPPLQTGATEGPSAEGPAHSSRSVCDDSIAPGRLGQVGRWIVDSDCRVVILQGVNQISKLPPYTPESIGFGEDDLDYIASQGFNTIRLGFIWKAFEPTPGNYDYDYLESLYRTAQAAADVGLWVLFDFHQDMYNEKFNGEGFPDWTVFDDGLPNEPDLGFPGNYFAMPALWRAYDHFLDNDMDTVGRPMHEAFAEAWRRVASRIKDVDRLLGYDLWNEPFPGSSLALCANPLGCLLVDQDRKLTDVARVAANAVRAEDDSAIIFYEPFVTFNNGVDTAHGGVGEGIRAGMSFHNYCLAATPGLPPLPYSDALCSVEEQMVFTNAEQQSKTFNDTLMLSEFGASDDLATIERVISLAAENRVSWQYWAWWNRDVCCERPDEGIISHPSMPPVDANLDQEKLDVLVRAYPRHIAGIPEHYSFDRNNKLFELRYSTQRPDGKGRFPPGTVTEIFVPERHYSDGYRVIIEGGQVISGPGSETLRIVSYNDAEQVSVTVVE
;
A
#
# COMPACT_ATOMS: atom_id res chain seq x y z
N MET A 1 34.64 -37.94 -7.89
CA MET A 1 34.57 -38.85 -6.72
C MET A 1 35.30 -38.22 -5.54
N LYS A 2 34.68 -38.29 -4.35
CA LYS A 2 35.08 -37.77 -3.01
C LYS A 2 34.89 -36.24 -2.85
N LYS A 3 33.81 -35.69 -2.26
CA LYS A 3 33.18 -35.80 -0.91
C LYS A 3 34.09 -35.41 0.26
N SER A 4 33.87 -34.21 0.83
CA SER A 4 33.53 -33.88 2.24
C SER A 4 33.71 -32.36 2.45
N SER A 5 32.97 -31.60 3.25
CA SER A 5 32.01 -31.89 4.32
C SER A 5 31.09 -30.69 4.51
N PHE A 6 29.78 -30.91 4.46
CA PHE A 6 28.77 -29.99 4.98
C PHE A 6 28.89 -29.95 6.51
N GLY A 7 29.17 -28.78 7.06
CA GLY A 7 28.96 -28.49 8.48
C GLY A 7 27.46 -28.27 8.70
N ARG A 8 26.86 -29.09 9.57
CA ARG A 8 25.50 -28.90 10.05
C ARG A 8 25.45 -27.64 10.91
N VAL A 9 24.76 -26.61 10.43
CA VAL A 9 24.34 -25.48 11.27
C VAL A 9 23.09 -25.95 12.04
N PHE A 10 23.16 -25.86 13.36
CA PHE A 10 22.04 -26.11 14.27
C PHE A 10 20.92 -25.09 14.01
N PRO A 11 19.63 -25.47 14.02
CA PRO A 11 18.57 -24.48 14.09
C PRO A 11 18.56 -23.90 15.50
N PHE A 12 18.95 -22.65 15.66
CA PHE A 12 18.58 -21.86 16.82
C PHE A 12 17.09 -21.55 16.68
N ALA A 13 16.26 -22.28 17.43
CA ALA A 13 14.88 -21.89 17.66
C ALA A 13 14.89 -20.59 18.46
N ILE A 14 14.59 -19.47 17.81
CA ILE A 14 14.22 -18.24 18.51
C ILE A 14 12.80 -18.49 19.03
N SER A 15 12.70 -18.86 20.30
CA SER A 15 11.41 -18.88 21.00
C SER A 15 10.92 -17.44 21.13
N LEU A 16 10.02 -16.99 20.23
CA LEU A 16 9.11 -15.92 20.58
C LEU A 16 8.22 -16.43 21.72
N ALA A 17 8.33 -15.77 22.87
CA ALA A 17 7.52 -16.10 24.04
C ALA A 17 6.06 -15.76 23.76
N LEU A 18 5.28 -16.76 23.33
CA LEU A 18 3.83 -16.77 23.52
C LEU A 18 3.55 -16.66 25.02
N VAL A 19 3.00 -15.52 25.46
CA VAL A 19 2.42 -15.38 26.78
C VAL A 19 1.12 -16.17 26.80
N SER A 20 1.23 -17.47 27.11
CA SER A 20 0.10 -18.35 27.38
C SER A 20 -0.49 -18.03 28.74
N PHE A 21 -1.68 -17.40 28.78
CA PHE A 21 -2.51 -17.36 29.98
C PHE A 21 -3.06 -18.78 30.26
N LEU A 22 -2.52 -19.43 31.29
CA LEU A 22 -3.04 -20.69 31.81
C LEU A 22 -4.32 -20.46 32.62
N SER A 23 -5.41 -21.06 32.14
CA SER A 23 -6.57 -21.44 32.96
C SER A 23 -6.31 -22.76 33.68
N GLY A 24 -6.73 -22.83 34.96
CA GLY A 24 -6.90 -24.06 35.75
C GLY A 24 -6.53 -23.83 37.23
N CYS A 25 -7.28 -24.23 38.26
CA CYS A 25 -8.49 -25.03 38.38
C CYS A 25 -9.17 -24.73 39.74
N MET A 26 -10.51 -24.84 39.74
CA MET A 26 -11.45 -25.30 40.78
C MET A 26 -11.03 -25.29 42.27
N GLY A 27 -11.86 -24.61 43.07
CA GLY A 27 -12.08 -24.91 44.49
C GLY A 27 -13.54 -24.57 44.85
N ASP A 28 -14.30 -25.60 45.25
CA ASP A 28 -15.70 -25.51 45.70
C ASP A 28 -15.87 -24.56 46.89
N GLY A 29 -16.93 -23.76 46.87
CA GLY A 29 -17.32 -22.91 47.99
C GLY A 29 -18.66 -22.22 47.75
N SER A 30 -19.73 -22.82 48.27
CA SER A 30 -21.08 -22.27 48.29
C SER A 30 -21.15 -20.86 48.92
N SER A 31 -21.77 -19.88 48.25
CA SER A 31 -22.72 -18.95 48.90
C SER A 31 -23.38 -17.98 47.90
N SER A 32 -24.71 -18.05 47.86
CA SER A 32 -25.69 -16.98 47.59
C SER A 32 -25.28 -15.72 46.80
N ASN A 33 -25.84 -15.58 45.59
CA ASN A 33 -26.00 -14.31 44.88
C ASN A 33 -27.01 -13.37 45.58
N PRO A 34 -26.73 -12.07 45.69
CA PRO A 34 -27.73 -11.02 45.62
C PRO A 34 -27.74 -10.36 44.22
N PRO A 35 -28.90 -9.89 43.71
CA PRO A 35 -29.00 -9.32 42.37
C PRO A 35 -28.50 -7.88 42.36
N LEU A 36 -27.59 -7.53 41.45
CA LEU A 36 -27.19 -6.14 41.21
C LEU A 36 -28.10 -5.51 40.16
N GLN A 37 -28.75 -4.44 40.61
CA GLN A 37 -29.75 -3.63 39.93
C GLN A 37 -29.16 -2.85 38.75
N THR A 38 -30.00 -2.73 37.73
CA THR A 38 -29.90 -1.78 36.62
C THR A 38 -29.87 -0.34 37.13
N GLY A 39 -28.84 0.42 36.75
CA GLY A 39 -28.76 1.86 36.96
C GLY A 39 -28.08 2.53 35.78
N ALA A 40 -28.88 3.01 34.83
CA ALA A 40 -28.42 3.87 33.76
C ALA A 40 -27.98 5.22 34.34
N THR A 41 -26.80 5.70 33.96
CA THR A 41 -26.41 7.11 34.09
C THR A 41 -25.78 7.55 32.78
N GLU A 42 -26.46 8.45 32.08
CA GLU A 42 -25.98 9.14 30.89
C GLU A 42 -24.80 10.06 31.28
N GLY A 43 -23.65 9.85 30.65
CA GLY A 43 -22.50 10.75 30.69
C GLY A 43 -22.39 11.53 29.38
N PRO A 44 -21.87 12.77 29.40
CA PRO A 44 -22.03 13.72 28.30
C PRO A 44 -21.21 13.34 27.07
N SER A 45 -21.82 13.54 25.91
CA SER A 45 -21.21 13.47 24.58
C SER A 45 -20.04 14.45 24.47
N ALA A 46 -18.82 13.91 24.40
CA ALA A 46 -17.65 14.65 23.96
C ALA A 46 -17.67 14.71 22.42
N GLU A 47 -18.25 15.77 21.86
CA GLU A 47 -17.96 16.16 20.48
C GLU A 47 -16.50 16.64 20.43
N GLY A 48 -15.64 15.86 19.78
CA GLY A 48 -14.29 16.29 19.40
C GLY A 48 -14.34 17.47 18.41
N PRO A 49 -13.24 18.24 18.26
CA PRO A 49 -13.22 19.39 17.38
C PRO A 49 -13.49 18.95 15.93
N ALA A 50 -14.41 19.64 15.26
CA ALA A 50 -14.74 19.40 13.87
C ALA A 50 -13.51 19.69 12.98
N HIS A 51 -12.85 18.65 12.48
CA HIS A 51 -11.84 18.72 11.42
C HIS A 51 -12.52 19.07 10.08
N SER A 52 -13.00 20.30 9.92
CA SER A 52 -14.01 20.64 8.89
C SER A 52 -13.47 21.16 7.55
N SER A 53 -12.22 20.88 7.13
CA SER A 53 -11.69 21.40 5.85
C SER A 53 -11.02 20.40 4.92
N ARG A 54 -10.80 19.13 5.31
CA ARG A 54 -10.05 18.17 4.47
C ARG A 54 -10.90 17.39 3.46
N SER A 55 -12.22 17.29 3.67
CA SER A 55 -13.05 16.24 3.07
C SER A 55 -14.28 16.78 2.35
N VAL A 56 -14.05 17.58 1.31
CA VAL A 56 -15.15 18.12 0.52
C VAL A 56 -14.84 17.95 -0.96
N CYS A 57 -15.79 17.37 -1.70
CA CYS A 57 -15.75 17.32 -3.15
C CYS A 57 -16.20 18.65 -3.77
N ASP A 58 -15.55 19.75 -3.38
CA ASP A 58 -15.71 21.01 -4.11
C ASP A 58 -14.94 20.90 -5.44
N ASP A 59 -15.19 21.81 -6.40
CA ASP A 59 -14.54 21.93 -7.73
C ASP A 59 -12.99 22.12 -7.68
N SER A 60 -12.37 21.84 -6.54
CA SER A 60 -10.93 21.88 -6.25
C SER A 60 -10.13 20.70 -6.83
N ILE A 61 -10.78 19.61 -7.24
CA ILE A 61 -10.11 18.48 -7.89
C ILE A 61 -10.02 18.79 -9.38
N ALA A 62 -8.82 19.16 -9.83
CA ALA A 62 -8.58 19.43 -11.24
C ALA A 62 -8.88 18.18 -12.10
N PRO A 63 -9.39 18.35 -13.34
CA PRO A 63 -9.46 17.25 -14.31
C PRO A 63 -8.10 16.54 -14.42
N GLY A 64 -8.09 15.21 -14.43
CA GLY A 64 -6.85 14.42 -14.43
C GLY A 64 -6.22 14.23 -13.04
N ARG A 65 -6.89 14.64 -11.96
CA ARG A 65 -6.47 14.37 -10.58
C ARG A 65 -7.48 13.56 -9.79
N LEU A 66 -6.97 12.92 -8.76
CA LEU A 66 -7.76 12.33 -7.69
C LEU A 66 -7.68 13.21 -6.45
N GLY A 67 -8.79 13.29 -5.73
CA GLY A 67 -8.89 13.90 -4.43
C GLY A 67 -9.16 12.87 -3.34
N GLN A 68 -9.42 13.39 -2.14
CA GLN A 68 -9.62 12.59 -0.95
C GLN A 68 -10.78 13.15 -0.13
N VAL A 69 -11.66 12.26 0.32
CA VAL A 69 -12.77 12.57 1.22
C VAL A 69 -12.88 11.49 2.30
N GLY A 70 -12.34 11.81 3.47
CA GLY A 70 -12.11 10.84 4.53
C GLY A 70 -11.34 9.64 4.00
N ARG A 71 -11.85 8.44 4.23
CA ARG A 71 -11.17 7.23 3.75
C ARG A 71 -11.17 7.05 2.24
N TRP A 72 -11.99 7.80 1.49
CA TRP A 72 -12.22 7.57 0.07
C TRP A 72 -11.28 8.37 -0.83
N ILE A 73 -10.72 7.70 -1.82
CA ILE A 73 -10.17 8.34 -3.02
C ILE A 73 -11.35 8.71 -3.92
N VAL A 74 -11.37 9.93 -4.44
CA VAL A 74 -12.46 10.43 -5.28
C VAL A 74 -11.95 11.07 -6.57
N ASP A 75 -12.74 11.00 -7.64
CA ASP A 75 -12.47 11.75 -8.87
C ASP A 75 -13.07 13.16 -8.84
N SER A 76 -12.89 13.92 -9.93
CA SER A 76 -13.40 15.28 -10.08
C SER A 76 -14.93 15.39 -10.01
N ASP A 77 -15.65 14.28 -10.22
CA ASP A 77 -17.12 14.22 -10.10
C ASP A 77 -17.56 13.80 -8.68
N CYS A 78 -16.61 13.63 -7.74
CA CYS A 78 -16.81 13.10 -6.38
C CYS A 78 -17.11 11.60 -6.32
N ARG A 79 -16.99 10.86 -7.42
CA ARG A 79 -17.24 9.41 -7.40
C ARG A 79 -16.13 8.73 -6.62
N VAL A 80 -16.46 7.73 -5.80
CA VAL A 80 -15.45 6.92 -5.12
C VAL A 80 -14.70 6.11 -6.17
N VAL A 81 -13.37 6.13 -6.10
CA VAL A 81 -12.48 5.42 -7.02
C VAL A 81 -11.83 4.26 -6.28
N ILE A 82 -11.94 3.05 -6.83
CA ILE A 82 -11.17 1.89 -6.36
C ILE A 82 -10.06 1.63 -7.39
N LEU A 83 -8.84 1.54 -6.88
CA LEU A 83 -7.64 1.34 -7.68
C LEU A 83 -7.11 -0.08 -7.48
N GLN A 84 -6.77 -0.76 -8.56
CA GLN A 84 -6.19 -2.10 -8.57
C GLN A 84 -5.07 -2.13 -9.59
N GLY A 85 -3.88 -2.59 -9.18
CA GLY A 85 -2.72 -2.50 -10.05
C GLY A 85 -1.48 -3.18 -9.50
N VAL A 86 -0.31 -2.72 -9.94
CA VAL A 86 0.98 -3.38 -9.70
C VAL A 86 2.06 -2.40 -9.26
N ASN A 87 3.10 -2.93 -8.65
CA ASN A 87 4.36 -2.23 -8.38
C ASN A 87 5.36 -2.47 -9.51
N GLN A 88 6.12 -1.43 -9.88
CA GLN A 88 7.35 -1.59 -10.65
C GLN A 88 8.43 -0.64 -10.11
N ILE A 89 9.53 -1.22 -9.65
CA ILE A 89 10.67 -0.49 -9.10
C ILE A 89 11.96 -1.03 -9.73
N SER A 90 12.88 -0.16 -10.15
CA SER A 90 14.23 -0.53 -10.58
C SER A 90 15.22 -0.22 -9.46
N LYS A 91 15.48 -1.23 -8.62
CA LYS A 91 16.18 -1.08 -7.33
C LYS A 91 17.70 -0.88 -7.44
N LEU A 92 18.33 -1.30 -8.55
CA LEU A 92 19.80 -1.38 -8.68
C LEU A 92 20.31 -0.65 -9.92
N PRO A 93 21.57 -0.16 -9.93
CA PRO A 93 22.15 0.51 -11.09
C PRO A 93 22.18 -0.36 -12.36
N PRO A 94 21.95 0.23 -13.55
CA PRO A 94 21.36 1.55 -13.77
C PRO A 94 19.89 1.58 -13.27
N TYR A 95 19.51 2.61 -12.51
CA TYR A 95 18.23 2.64 -11.78
C TYR A 95 17.00 3.02 -12.62
N THR A 96 17.17 3.31 -13.90
CA THR A 96 16.06 3.74 -14.78
C THR A 96 15.15 2.55 -15.14
N PRO A 97 13.83 2.70 -15.27
CA PRO A 97 12.96 1.60 -15.70
C PRO A 97 13.35 0.99 -17.06
N GLU A 98 13.79 1.80 -18.02
CA GLU A 98 14.23 1.31 -19.33
C GLU A 98 15.49 0.42 -19.26
N SER A 99 16.27 0.46 -18.16
CA SER A 99 17.49 -0.36 -18.04
C SER A 99 17.19 -1.84 -17.78
N ILE A 100 16.05 -2.12 -17.15
CA ILE A 100 15.55 -3.47 -16.93
C ILE A 100 14.67 -3.95 -18.11
N GLY A 101 14.37 -3.03 -19.03
CA GLY A 101 13.52 -3.27 -20.20
C GLY A 101 12.05 -2.93 -19.97
N PHE A 102 11.69 -2.31 -18.84
CA PHE A 102 10.31 -1.91 -18.58
C PHE A 102 9.91 -0.71 -19.44
N GLY A 103 8.80 -0.82 -20.17
CA GLY A 103 8.41 0.17 -21.17
C GLY A 103 6.92 0.24 -21.51
N GLU A 104 6.61 0.85 -22.65
CA GLU A 104 5.24 1.09 -23.12
C GLU A 104 4.45 -0.20 -23.35
N ASP A 105 5.10 -1.28 -23.82
CA ASP A 105 4.44 -2.57 -24.05
C ASP A 105 4.00 -3.23 -22.75
N ASP A 106 4.81 -3.15 -21.68
CA ASP A 106 4.39 -3.57 -20.34
C ASP A 106 3.19 -2.75 -19.86
N LEU A 107 3.24 -1.43 -20.00
CA LEU A 107 2.19 -0.51 -19.55
C LEU A 107 0.87 -0.72 -20.29
N ASP A 108 0.93 -0.89 -21.62
CA ASP A 108 -0.20 -1.25 -22.46
C ASP A 108 -0.81 -2.58 -22.00
N TYR A 109 0.03 -3.58 -21.70
CA TYR A 109 -0.46 -4.87 -21.22
C TYR A 109 -1.13 -4.75 -19.85
N ILE A 110 -0.49 -4.08 -18.89
CA ILE A 110 -1.03 -3.84 -17.54
C ILE A 110 -2.40 -3.17 -17.64
N ALA A 111 -2.52 -2.10 -18.44
CA ALA A 111 -3.79 -1.40 -18.66
C ALA A 111 -4.84 -2.31 -19.35
N SER A 112 -4.43 -3.14 -20.31
CA SER A 112 -5.33 -4.07 -21.02
C SER A 112 -5.93 -5.15 -20.11
N GLN A 113 -5.21 -5.57 -19.06
CA GLN A 113 -5.73 -6.49 -18.06
C GLN A 113 -6.72 -5.81 -17.08
N GLY A 114 -6.93 -4.52 -17.26
CA GLY A 114 -7.90 -3.73 -16.53
C GLY A 114 -7.44 -3.24 -15.17
N PHE A 115 -6.14 -3.31 -14.90
CA PHE A 115 -5.51 -2.51 -13.86
C PHE A 115 -5.65 -1.02 -14.20
N ASN A 116 -5.76 -0.19 -13.17
CA ASN A 116 -5.95 1.26 -13.31
C ASN A 116 -4.98 2.07 -12.43
N THR A 117 -3.98 1.44 -11.83
CA THR A 117 -2.94 2.11 -11.05
C THR A 117 -1.59 1.40 -11.18
N ILE A 118 -0.51 2.14 -10.96
CA ILE A 118 0.85 1.62 -10.84
C ILE A 118 1.58 2.37 -9.71
N ARG A 119 2.27 1.64 -8.83
CA ARG A 119 3.25 2.22 -7.90
C ARG A 119 4.62 2.18 -8.57
N LEU A 120 5.14 3.36 -8.89
CA LEU A 120 6.40 3.54 -9.59
C LEU A 120 7.41 4.12 -8.62
N GLY A 121 8.45 3.35 -8.31
CA GLY A 121 9.44 3.74 -7.32
C GLY A 121 10.65 4.45 -7.91
N PHE A 122 11.24 5.35 -7.12
CA PHE A 122 12.55 5.94 -7.34
C PHE A 122 13.49 5.68 -6.16
N ILE A 123 14.79 5.72 -6.42
CA ILE A 123 15.84 5.51 -5.42
C ILE A 123 16.51 6.87 -5.13
N TRP A 124 16.50 7.31 -3.87
CA TRP A 124 17.12 8.59 -3.49
C TRP A 124 18.63 8.62 -3.79
N LYS A 125 19.35 7.51 -3.59
CA LYS A 125 20.75 7.36 -4.02
C LYS A 125 20.97 7.65 -5.50
N ALA A 126 20.04 7.23 -6.35
CA ALA A 126 20.11 7.48 -7.78
C ALA A 126 19.84 8.96 -8.11
N PHE A 127 18.90 9.57 -7.40
CA PHE A 127 18.52 10.96 -7.62
C PHE A 127 19.49 11.99 -7.03
N GLU A 128 20.04 11.76 -5.84
CA GLU A 128 21.03 12.62 -5.16
C GLU A 128 22.28 11.82 -4.77
N PRO A 129 23.11 11.39 -5.75
CA PRO A 129 24.26 10.51 -5.49
C PRO A 129 25.33 11.14 -4.59
N THR A 130 25.42 12.47 -4.56
CA THR A 130 26.26 13.22 -3.60
C THR A 130 25.48 14.42 -3.09
N PRO A 131 25.79 14.95 -1.88
CA PRO A 131 24.98 15.99 -1.26
C PRO A 131 24.77 17.20 -2.17
N GLY A 132 23.51 17.52 -2.49
CA GLY A 132 23.11 18.66 -3.30
C GLY A 132 23.35 18.54 -4.82
N ASN A 133 23.86 17.41 -5.31
CA ASN A 133 24.02 17.14 -6.74
C ASN A 133 22.94 16.16 -7.21
N TYR A 134 21.95 16.69 -7.94
CA TYR A 134 20.78 15.94 -8.37
C TYR A 134 20.91 15.46 -9.82
N ASP A 135 20.56 14.20 -10.06
CA ASP A 135 20.49 13.60 -11.39
C ASP A 135 19.10 13.84 -12.02
N TYR A 136 19.01 14.89 -12.83
CA TYR A 136 17.77 15.23 -13.53
C TYR A 136 17.49 14.36 -14.76
N ASP A 137 18.49 13.69 -15.32
CA ASP A 137 18.27 12.75 -16.43
C ASP A 137 17.56 11.49 -15.90
N TYR A 138 17.92 11.03 -14.70
CA TYR A 138 17.20 9.99 -13.97
C TYR A 138 15.76 10.39 -13.65
N LEU A 139 15.55 11.59 -13.10
CA LEU A 139 14.19 12.08 -12.81
C LEU A 139 13.35 12.23 -14.08
N GLU A 140 13.94 12.64 -15.19
CA GLU A 140 13.24 12.75 -16.48
C GLU A 140 12.90 11.37 -17.07
N SER A 141 13.73 10.35 -16.88
CA SER A 141 13.39 8.96 -17.21
C SER A 141 12.13 8.50 -16.46
N LEU A 142 12.09 8.72 -15.14
CA LEU A 142 10.92 8.37 -14.32
C LEU A 142 9.68 9.16 -14.71
N TYR A 143 9.81 10.46 -15.02
CA TYR A 143 8.69 11.26 -15.53
C TYR A 143 8.13 10.68 -16.83
N ARG A 144 8.99 10.31 -17.80
CA ARG A 144 8.54 9.74 -19.07
C ARG A 144 7.78 8.43 -18.86
N THR A 145 8.28 7.55 -17.99
CA THR A 145 7.58 6.30 -17.64
C THR A 145 6.24 6.57 -16.94
N ALA A 146 6.21 7.51 -15.98
CA ALA A 146 4.99 7.90 -15.29
C ALA A 146 3.94 8.52 -16.24
N GLN A 147 4.38 9.36 -17.17
CA GLN A 147 3.50 9.93 -18.19
C GLN A 147 2.99 8.86 -19.16
N ALA A 148 3.84 7.93 -19.61
CA ALA A 148 3.41 6.81 -20.45
C ALA A 148 2.35 5.95 -19.73
N ALA A 149 2.51 5.72 -18.43
CA ALA A 149 1.50 5.03 -17.62
C ALA A 149 0.18 5.82 -17.56
N ALA A 150 0.26 7.15 -17.39
CA ALA A 150 -0.91 8.02 -17.40
C ALA A 150 -1.63 8.03 -18.77
N ASP A 151 -0.88 8.01 -19.87
CA ASP A 151 -1.40 8.03 -21.24
C ASP A 151 -2.23 6.78 -21.56
N VAL A 152 -1.88 5.63 -21.00
CA VAL A 152 -2.66 4.37 -21.10
C VAL A 152 -3.74 4.23 -20.03
N GLY A 153 -3.91 5.25 -19.17
CA GLY A 153 -5.00 5.35 -18.20
C GLY A 153 -4.70 4.88 -16.78
N LEU A 154 -3.44 4.57 -16.46
CA LEU A 154 -3.02 4.18 -15.11
C LEU A 154 -2.81 5.42 -14.23
N TRP A 155 -3.30 5.36 -12.99
CA TRP A 155 -2.95 6.32 -11.94
C TRP A 155 -1.58 6.00 -11.35
N VAL A 156 -0.69 6.98 -11.24
CA VAL A 156 0.68 6.76 -10.74
C VAL A 156 0.77 7.15 -9.27
N LEU A 157 1.12 6.20 -8.41
CA LEU A 157 1.63 6.47 -7.07
C LEU A 157 3.17 6.51 -7.16
N PHE A 158 3.77 7.67 -6.88
CA PHE A 158 5.21 7.84 -7.00
C PHE A 158 5.89 7.60 -5.65
N ASP A 159 6.73 6.58 -5.57
CA ASP A 159 7.24 6.02 -4.31
C ASP A 159 8.73 6.27 -4.10
N PHE A 160 9.13 6.78 -2.93
CA PHE A 160 10.53 6.66 -2.51
C PHE A 160 10.77 5.27 -1.96
N HIS A 161 11.43 4.44 -2.79
CA HIS A 161 11.68 3.06 -2.47
C HIS A 161 13.02 2.85 -1.76
N GLN A 162 13.02 1.92 -0.80
CA GLN A 162 14.20 1.47 -0.09
C GLN A 162 13.94 0.09 0.52
N ASP A 163 14.95 -0.77 0.52
CA ASP A 163 15.04 -1.92 1.42
C ASP A 163 16.36 -1.83 2.17
N MET A 164 16.34 -2.14 3.46
CA MET A 164 17.53 -2.21 4.33
C MET A 164 18.45 -0.99 4.17
N TYR A 165 17.87 0.19 3.98
CA TYR A 165 18.50 1.50 3.92
C TYR A 165 19.46 1.73 2.73
N ASN A 166 20.49 0.89 2.55
CA ASN A 166 21.57 1.13 1.59
C ASN A 166 22.31 -0.17 1.21
N GLU A 167 23.00 -0.15 0.07
CA GLU A 167 23.82 -1.25 -0.47
C GLU A 167 24.87 -1.78 0.51
N LYS A 168 25.36 -0.93 1.43
CA LYS A 168 26.26 -1.32 2.53
C LYS A 168 25.67 -2.41 3.44
N PHE A 169 24.35 -2.54 3.48
CA PHE A 169 23.60 -3.50 4.30
C PHE A 169 22.86 -4.54 3.45
N ASN A 170 23.27 -4.70 2.17
CA ASN A 170 22.63 -5.50 1.13
C ASN A 170 21.23 -5.02 0.72
N GLY A 171 20.98 -3.73 0.86
CA GLY A 171 19.75 -3.07 0.45
C GLY A 171 19.97 -1.97 -0.59
N GLU A 172 19.10 -0.97 -0.59
CA GLU A 172 19.10 0.17 -1.50
C GLU A 172 18.19 1.30 -0.98
N GLY A 173 18.13 2.42 -1.69
CA GLY A 173 17.28 3.55 -1.33
C GLY A 173 18.08 4.78 -0.96
N PHE A 174 18.68 4.78 0.23
CA PHE A 174 19.39 5.94 0.78
C PHE A 174 20.78 6.14 0.17
N PRO A 175 21.20 7.39 -0.12
CA PRO A 175 22.54 7.69 -0.60
C PRO A 175 23.65 7.36 0.40
N ASP A 176 24.85 7.03 -0.10
CA ASP A 176 25.99 6.65 0.76
C ASP A 176 26.39 7.76 1.76
N TRP A 177 26.14 9.02 1.40
CA TRP A 177 26.47 10.19 2.21
C TRP A 177 25.50 10.44 3.37
N THR A 178 24.43 9.64 3.49
CA THR A 178 23.52 9.61 4.65
C THR A 178 23.77 8.40 5.55
N VAL A 179 24.73 7.53 5.24
CA VAL A 179 24.94 6.28 5.99
C VAL A 179 25.90 6.49 7.16
N PHE A 180 25.34 6.51 8.38
CA PHE A 180 26.09 6.60 9.64
C PHE A 180 25.79 5.36 10.48
N ASP A 181 26.80 4.58 10.83
CA ASP A 181 26.64 3.33 11.59
C ASP A 181 27.54 3.26 12.83
N ASP A 182 28.23 4.36 13.16
CA ASP A 182 29.19 4.48 14.25
C ASP A 182 30.29 3.40 14.25
N GLY A 183 30.59 2.80 13.10
CA GLY A 183 31.56 1.70 12.99
C GLY A 183 31.09 0.40 13.65
N LEU A 184 29.78 0.24 13.89
CA LEU A 184 29.18 -1.03 14.30
C LEU A 184 29.34 -2.09 13.20
N PRO A 185 29.27 -3.38 13.55
CA PRO A 185 29.47 -4.45 12.57
C PRO A 185 28.28 -4.60 11.61
N ASN A 186 28.59 -4.83 10.34
CA ASN A 186 27.64 -5.26 9.30
C ASN A 186 27.49 -6.78 9.28
N GLU A 187 27.57 -7.42 10.45
CA GLU A 187 27.54 -8.87 10.60
C GLU A 187 26.65 -9.26 11.80
N PRO A 188 25.95 -10.41 11.74
CA PRO A 188 25.95 -11.37 10.63
C PRO A 188 25.21 -10.85 9.40
N ASP A 189 25.74 -11.11 8.21
CA ASP A 189 25.03 -10.92 6.96
C ASP A 189 24.10 -12.11 6.66
N LEU A 190 22.80 -11.86 6.79
CA LEU A 190 21.71 -12.79 6.55
C LEU A 190 20.93 -12.46 5.26
N GLY A 191 21.36 -11.46 4.50
CA GLY A 191 20.66 -10.97 3.31
C GLY A 191 19.28 -10.38 3.61
N PHE A 192 18.51 -10.11 2.56
CA PHE A 192 17.12 -9.66 2.68
C PHE A 192 16.16 -10.84 2.96
N PRO A 193 15.22 -10.73 3.91
CA PRO A 193 15.01 -9.62 4.86
C PRO A 193 15.79 -9.77 6.18
N GLY A 194 16.64 -10.80 6.31
CA GLY A 194 17.31 -11.18 7.55
C GLY A 194 18.13 -10.08 8.24
N ASN A 195 18.76 -9.16 7.49
CA ASN A 195 19.61 -8.12 8.07
C ASN A 195 18.83 -7.13 8.95
N TYR A 196 17.54 -6.89 8.69
CA TYR A 196 16.66 -6.13 9.56
C TYR A 196 16.59 -6.68 10.99
N PHE A 197 16.83 -7.99 11.19
CA PHE A 197 16.69 -8.64 12.49
C PHE A 197 18.01 -8.89 13.21
N ALA A 198 19.15 -8.68 12.55
CA ALA A 198 20.43 -9.11 13.10
C ALA A 198 21.60 -8.14 12.89
N MET A 199 21.48 -7.09 12.07
CA MET A 199 22.61 -6.25 11.69
C MET A 199 22.65 -4.93 12.48
N PRO A 200 23.55 -4.76 13.47
CA PRO A 200 23.58 -3.56 14.32
C PRO A 200 23.92 -2.27 13.56
N ALA A 201 24.78 -2.36 12.54
CA ALA A 201 25.13 -1.20 11.71
C ALA A 201 23.93 -0.64 10.94
N LEU A 202 23.06 -1.51 10.43
CA LEU A 202 21.82 -1.13 9.76
C LEU A 202 20.88 -0.40 10.73
N TRP A 203 20.66 -0.97 11.92
CA TRP A 203 19.82 -0.35 12.94
C TRP A 203 20.29 1.05 13.31
N ARG A 204 21.60 1.23 13.43
CA ARG A 204 22.20 2.53 13.75
C ARG A 204 22.00 3.55 12.63
N ALA A 205 22.06 3.14 11.36
CA ALA A 205 21.77 4.03 10.24
C ALA A 205 20.33 4.56 10.28
N TYR A 206 19.35 3.69 10.56
CA TYR A 206 17.97 4.15 10.79
C TYR A 206 17.85 5.06 12.02
N ASP A 207 18.53 4.76 13.12
CA ASP A 207 18.50 5.60 14.32
C ASP A 207 18.98 7.03 14.01
N HIS A 208 20.13 7.18 13.34
CA HIS A 208 20.66 8.50 12.96
C HIS A 208 19.70 9.27 12.04
N PHE A 209 19.11 8.59 11.06
CA PHE A 209 18.15 9.23 10.17
C PHE A 209 16.92 9.69 10.94
N LEU A 210 16.30 8.83 11.77
CA LEU A 210 15.11 9.14 12.57
C LEU A 210 15.37 10.20 13.65
N ASP A 211 16.60 10.28 14.17
CA ASP A 211 17.04 11.34 15.10
C ASP A 211 17.33 12.68 14.39
N ASN A 212 17.21 12.73 13.06
CA ASN A 212 17.51 13.89 12.23
C ASN A 212 18.95 14.41 12.42
N ASP A 213 19.91 13.50 12.53
CA ASP A 213 21.31 13.88 12.65
C ASP A 213 21.81 14.58 11.39
N MET A 214 23.01 15.17 11.51
CA MET A 214 23.64 15.88 10.41
C MET A 214 24.21 14.92 9.37
N ASP A 215 23.97 15.23 8.09
CA ASP A 215 24.61 14.58 6.96
C ASP A 215 26.12 14.92 6.88
N THR A 216 26.81 14.33 5.89
CA THR A 216 28.27 14.51 5.71
C THR A 216 28.72 15.93 5.40
N VAL A 217 27.80 16.86 5.09
CA VAL A 217 28.11 18.28 4.85
C VAL A 217 27.56 19.20 5.94
N GLY A 218 27.00 18.64 7.02
CA GLY A 218 26.53 19.38 8.19
C GLY A 218 25.10 19.93 8.07
N ARG A 219 24.25 19.31 7.25
CA ARG A 219 22.81 19.62 7.11
C ARG A 219 21.98 18.52 7.78
N PRO A 220 20.90 18.83 8.53
CA PRO A 220 20.01 17.81 9.07
C PRO A 220 19.45 16.90 7.97
N MET A 221 19.48 15.58 8.17
CA MET A 221 19.08 14.62 7.12
C MET A 221 17.63 14.78 6.65
N HIS A 222 16.70 15.16 7.53
CA HIS A 222 15.31 15.42 7.14
C HIS A 222 15.20 16.60 6.17
N GLU A 223 16.05 17.63 6.31
CA GLU A 223 16.08 18.76 5.37
C GLU A 223 16.61 18.33 4.00
N ALA A 224 17.61 17.45 4.00
CA ALA A 224 18.13 16.86 2.78
C ALA A 224 17.07 16.04 2.03
N PHE A 225 16.39 15.18 2.78
CA PHE A 225 15.31 14.33 2.28
C PHE A 225 14.13 15.16 1.75
N ALA A 226 13.71 16.19 2.49
CA ALA A 226 12.67 17.11 2.04
C ALA A 226 13.07 17.89 0.77
N GLU A 227 14.33 18.32 0.64
CA GLU A 227 14.79 19.00 -0.58
C GLU A 227 14.80 18.06 -1.79
N ALA A 228 15.16 16.78 -1.62
CA ALA A 228 15.03 15.78 -2.67
C ALA A 228 13.56 15.61 -3.09
N TRP A 229 12.66 15.44 -2.12
CA TRP A 229 11.22 15.35 -2.38
C TRP A 229 10.64 16.59 -3.06
N ARG A 230 11.05 17.80 -2.65
CA ARG A 230 10.65 19.05 -3.30
C ARG A 230 11.02 19.03 -4.78
N ARG A 231 12.24 18.60 -5.11
CA ARG A 231 12.70 18.57 -6.51
C ARG A 231 11.99 17.49 -7.33
N VAL A 232 11.78 16.31 -6.75
CA VAL A 232 10.96 15.26 -7.37
C VAL A 232 9.56 15.79 -7.66
N ALA A 233 8.87 16.34 -6.66
CA ALA A 233 7.52 16.88 -6.80
C ALA A 233 7.46 18.03 -7.83
N SER A 234 8.50 18.87 -7.91
CA SER A 234 8.55 19.97 -8.89
C SER A 234 8.44 19.51 -10.35
N ARG A 235 8.79 18.25 -10.63
CA ARG A 235 8.71 17.64 -11.96
C ARG A 235 7.54 16.67 -12.10
N ILE A 236 7.36 15.78 -11.12
CA ILE A 236 6.36 14.71 -11.16
C ILE A 236 4.93 15.25 -11.05
N LYS A 237 4.76 16.46 -10.49
CA LYS A 237 3.47 17.16 -10.52
C LYS A 237 2.92 17.40 -11.91
N ASP A 238 3.70 17.27 -12.98
CA ASP A 238 3.21 17.47 -14.36
C ASP A 238 2.66 16.18 -15.00
N VAL A 239 2.51 15.08 -14.26
CA VAL A 239 1.92 13.82 -14.76
C VAL A 239 0.38 13.90 -14.76
N ASP A 240 -0.24 13.59 -15.90
CA ASP A 240 -1.69 13.78 -16.15
C ASP A 240 -2.62 12.82 -15.40
N ARG A 241 -2.07 11.86 -14.66
CA ARG A 241 -2.79 10.94 -13.74
C ARG A 241 -1.97 10.61 -12.50
N LEU A 242 -1.43 11.64 -11.85
CA LEU A 242 -0.76 11.44 -10.58
C LEU A 242 -1.78 11.15 -9.47
N LEU A 243 -1.71 9.96 -8.87
CA LEU A 243 -2.45 9.63 -7.65
C LEU A 243 -1.87 10.39 -6.46
N GLY A 244 -0.55 10.35 -6.31
CA GLY A 244 0.11 10.96 -5.17
C GLY A 244 1.58 10.60 -5.04
N TYR A 245 2.14 10.96 -3.89
CA TYR A 245 3.52 10.70 -3.50
C TYR A 245 3.53 9.80 -2.27
N ASP A 246 4.18 8.64 -2.35
CA ASP A 246 4.42 7.75 -1.22
C ASP A 246 5.78 8.05 -0.62
N LEU A 247 5.76 8.64 0.58
CA LEU A 247 6.91 9.41 1.07
C LEU A 247 8.12 8.53 1.42
N TRP A 248 7.90 7.31 1.90
CA TRP A 248 8.96 6.42 2.37
C TRP A 248 8.44 4.99 2.49
N ASN A 249 8.90 4.12 1.58
CA ASN A 249 8.66 2.68 1.63
C ASN A 249 9.20 2.03 2.91
N GLU A 250 8.36 1.27 3.59
CA GLU A 250 8.68 0.42 4.74
C GLU A 250 9.69 1.03 5.74
N PRO A 251 9.37 2.17 6.39
CA PRO A 251 10.23 2.72 7.43
C PRO A 251 10.54 1.67 8.49
N PHE A 252 11.77 1.65 9.00
CA PHE A 252 12.19 0.68 10.02
C PHE A 252 12.58 1.38 11.33
N PRO A 253 12.16 0.89 12.52
CA PRO A 253 12.33 1.58 13.80
C PRO A 253 13.76 1.50 14.38
N GLY A 254 14.74 1.08 13.58
CA GLY A 254 16.15 0.97 13.97
C GLY A 254 16.36 0.04 15.18
N SER A 255 17.19 0.48 16.12
CA SER A 255 17.52 -0.30 17.32
C SER A 255 16.32 -0.53 18.24
N SER A 256 15.19 0.14 18.00
CA SER A 256 13.97 0.01 18.79
C SER A 256 13.03 -1.10 18.31
N LEU A 257 13.40 -1.88 17.28
CA LEU A 257 12.57 -2.97 16.74
C LEU A 257 12.00 -3.88 17.85
N ALA A 258 12.83 -4.33 18.79
CA ALA A 258 12.37 -5.24 19.86
C ALA A 258 11.32 -4.63 20.79
N LEU A 259 11.26 -3.29 20.89
CA LEU A 259 10.25 -2.56 21.66
C LEU A 259 9.01 -2.24 20.82
N CYS A 260 9.14 -2.18 19.48
CA CYS A 260 8.04 -1.91 18.55
C CYS A 260 7.35 -3.18 18.05
N ALA A 261 8.02 -4.32 18.02
CA ALA A 261 7.51 -5.61 17.53
C ALA A 261 6.56 -6.28 18.55
N ASN A 262 5.46 -5.61 18.87
CA ASN A 262 4.39 -6.08 19.73
C ASN A 262 3.06 -5.45 19.27
N PRO A 263 1.88 -5.96 19.68
CA PRO A 263 0.60 -5.46 19.17
C PRO A 263 0.34 -3.96 19.37
N LEU A 264 0.99 -3.32 20.35
CA LEU A 264 0.87 -1.88 20.63
C LEU A 264 1.86 -1.03 19.83
N GLY A 265 2.63 -1.61 18.92
CA GLY A 265 3.64 -0.89 18.15
C GLY A 265 4.68 -0.21 19.02
N CYS A 266 5.09 0.98 18.60
CA CYS A 266 6.13 1.74 19.26
C CYS A 266 5.64 2.58 20.45
N LEU A 267 4.46 2.34 21.03
CA LEU A 267 3.89 3.18 22.11
C LEU A 267 4.78 3.40 23.35
N LEU A 268 5.78 2.53 23.58
CA LEU A 268 6.71 2.64 24.71
C LEU A 268 7.97 3.47 24.39
N VAL A 269 8.12 3.93 23.15
CA VAL A 269 9.27 4.71 22.65
C VAL A 269 8.80 5.82 21.72
N ASP A 270 9.68 6.78 21.43
CA ASP A 270 9.33 7.96 20.63
C ASP A 270 9.37 7.71 19.11
N GLN A 271 9.49 6.46 18.65
CA GLN A 271 9.78 6.17 17.24
C GLN A 271 8.67 6.62 16.29
N ASP A 272 7.39 6.39 16.62
CA ASP A 272 6.28 6.86 15.76
C ASP A 272 6.26 8.39 15.67
N ARG A 273 6.66 9.10 16.74
CA ARG A 273 6.81 10.55 16.72
C ARG A 273 7.93 10.98 15.77
N LYS A 274 9.09 10.32 15.84
CA LYS A 274 10.22 10.59 14.93
C LYS A 274 9.83 10.35 13.47
N LEU A 275 9.15 9.24 13.19
CA LEU A 275 8.63 8.93 11.85
C LEU A 275 7.66 10.01 11.37
N THR A 276 6.74 10.44 12.24
CA THR A 276 5.82 11.55 11.97
C THR A 276 6.56 12.85 11.63
N ASP A 277 7.65 13.16 12.33
CA ASP A 277 8.45 14.36 12.10
C ASP A 277 9.11 14.33 10.70
N VAL A 278 9.61 13.17 10.27
CA VAL A 278 10.15 12.97 8.91
C VAL A 278 9.05 13.20 7.86
N ALA A 279 7.92 12.51 8.03
CA ALA A 279 6.80 12.56 7.08
C ALA A 279 6.25 13.97 6.90
N ARG A 280 6.12 14.75 7.99
CA ARG A 280 5.65 16.15 7.93
C ARG A 280 6.63 17.07 7.22
N VAL A 281 7.93 16.89 7.44
CA VAL A 281 8.96 17.72 6.79
C VAL A 281 8.97 17.44 5.28
N ALA A 282 8.91 16.18 4.86
CA ALA A 282 8.81 15.80 3.45
C ALA A 282 7.47 16.25 2.82
N ALA A 283 6.34 16.03 3.49
CA ALA A 283 5.02 16.41 2.99
C ALA A 283 4.90 17.92 2.75
N ASN A 284 5.43 18.76 3.65
CA ASN A 284 5.44 20.20 3.48
C ASN A 284 6.27 20.62 2.25
N ALA A 285 7.39 19.94 2.00
CA ALA A 285 8.24 20.21 0.86
C ALA A 285 7.57 19.82 -0.47
N VAL A 286 6.90 18.66 -0.52
CA VAL A 286 6.06 18.26 -1.66
C VAL A 286 4.92 19.27 -1.87
N ARG A 287 4.22 19.65 -0.80
CA ARG A 287 3.06 20.55 -0.88
C ARG A 287 3.43 21.97 -1.34
N ALA A 288 4.68 22.39 -1.16
CA ALA A 288 5.19 23.66 -1.69
C ALA A 288 5.27 23.67 -3.23
N GLU A 289 5.29 22.50 -3.86
CA GLU A 289 5.41 22.35 -5.32
C GLU A 289 4.11 21.87 -5.97
N ASP A 290 3.38 20.98 -5.30
CA ASP A 290 2.11 20.40 -5.75
C ASP A 290 1.02 20.60 -4.69
N ASP A 291 0.13 21.56 -4.93
CA ASP A 291 -0.96 21.91 -4.03
C ASP A 291 -2.20 21.01 -4.20
N SER A 292 -2.14 20.01 -5.09
CA SER A 292 -3.27 19.20 -5.55
C SER A 292 -3.19 17.72 -5.17
N ALA A 293 -2.01 17.09 -5.25
CA ALA A 293 -1.84 15.65 -5.06
C ALA A 293 -2.21 15.16 -3.65
N ILE A 294 -2.47 13.86 -3.50
CA ILE A 294 -2.54 13.19 -2.20
C ILE A 294 -1.11 12.86 -1.75
N ILE A 295 -0.79 13.08 -0.48
CA ILE A 295 0.51 12.70 0.09
C ILE A 295 0.30 11.49 0.99
N PHE A 296 0.93 10.39 0.62
CA PHE A 296 0.86 9.13 1.33
C PHE A 296 2.02 8.98 2.30
N TYR A 297 1.72 8.51 3.51
CA TYR A 297 2.70 8.14 4.51
C TYR A 297 2.53 6.67 4.89
N GLU A 298 3.64 6.01 5.21
CA GLU A 298 3.64 4.64 5.68
C GLU A 298 3.94 4.56 7.19
N PRO A 299 3.33 3.61 7.92
CA PRO A 299 3.76 3.24 9.28
C PRO A 299 5.09 2.47 9.23
N PHE A 300 5.70 2.18 10.39
CA PHE A 300 6.84 1.27 10.40
C PHE A 300 6.47 -0.12 9.83
N VAL A 301 7.43 -0.78 9.17
CA VAL A 301 7.30 -2.09 8.49
C VAL A 301 6.70 -3.20 9.36
N THR A 302 6.78 -3.10 10.69
CA THR A 302 6.09 -4.03 11.60
C THR A 302 4.57 -4.05 11.39
N PHE A 303 3.99 -2.95 10.89
CA PHE A 303 2.57 -2.81 10.58
C PHE A 303 2.10 -3.83 9.54
N ASN A 304 2.98 -4.24 8.62
CA ASN A 304 2.70 -5.25 7.60
C ASN A 304 2.10 -6.52 8.18
N ASN A 305 2.44 -6.81 9.44
CA ASN A 305 2.10 -7.99 10.20
C ASN A 305 1.05 -7.74 11.31
N GLY A 306 0.29 -6.65 11.21
CA GLY A 306 -0.81 -6.34 12.13
C GLY A 306 -0.40 -5.62 13.42
N VAL A 307 0.85 -5.18 13.55
CA VAL A 307 1.28 -4.27 14.63
C VAL A 307 0.60 -2.90 14.45
N ASP A 308 0.10 -2.31 15.53
CA ASP A 308 -0.53 -0.99 15.49
C ASP A 308 0.50 0.15 15.32
N THR A 309 0.05 1.35 14.93
CA THR A 309 0.90 2.54 14.75
C THR A 309 0.34 3.75 15.49
N ALA A 310 1.24 4.59 16.02
CA ALA A 310 0.90 5.91 16.54
C ALA A 310 1.35 7.05 15.61
N HIS A 311 1.57 6.79 14.31
CA HIS A 311 1.97 7.81 13.34
C HIS A 311 0.96 8.97 13.30
N GLY A 312 1.43 10.21 13.38
CA GLY A 312 0.61 11.42 13.50
C GLY A 312 0.17 12.05 12.18
N GLY A 313 0.09 11.26 11.10
CA GLY A 313 -0.11 11.72 9.71
C GLY A 313 0.88 12.80 9.23
N VAL A 314 0.55 13.45 8.11
CA VAL A 314 1.42 14.43 7.42
C VAL A 314 1.14 15.89 7.76
N GLY A 315 0.18 16.16 8.66
CA GLY A 315 -0.13 17.52 9.14
C GLY A 315 -1.53 18.01 8.75
N GLU A 316 -1.90 19.18 9.27
CA GLU A 316 -3.22 19.77 9.03
C GLU A 316 -3.35 20.45 7.68
N GLY A 317 -4.49 20.27 7.02
CA GLY A 317 -4.80 20.92 5.73
C GLY A 317 -4.15 20.25 4.51
N ILE A 318 -3.38 19.18 4.70
CA ILE A 318 -2.81 18.38 3.61
C ILE A 318 -3.79 17.25 3.27
N ARG A 319 -4.12 17.08 1.98
CA ARG A 319 -4.79 15.87 1.48
C ARG A 319 -3.84 14.70 1.62
N ALA A 320 -4.25 13.69 2.38
CA ALA A 320 -3.36 12.62 2.80
C ALA A 320 -4.00 11.24 2.72
N GLY A 321 -3.14 10.23 2.62
CA GLY A 321 -3.50 8.83 2.70
C GLY A 321 -2.51 8.06 3.55
N MET A 322 -2.98 7.00 4.19
CA MET A 322 -2.10 5.97 4.72
C MET A 322 -1.86 4.95 3.61
N SER A 323 -0.60 4.85 3.20
CA SER A 323 -0.08 3.74 2.42
C SER A 323 0.36 2.66 3.40
N PHE A 324 0.01 1.40 3.15
CA PHE A 324 0.35 0.30 4.05
C PHE A 324 0.48 -1.00 3.30
N HIS A 325 1.28 -1.93 3.84
CA HIS A 325 1.49 -3.25 3.24
C HIS A 325 0.78 -4.33 4.05
N ASN A 326 0.59 -5.50 3.45
CA ASN A 326 -0.02 -6.64 4.13
C ASN A 326 0.73 -7.94 3.80
N TYR A 327 1.52 -8.38 4.76
CA TYR A 327 2.33 -9.60 4.68
C TYR A 327 2.13 -10.43 5.93
N CYS A 328 1.92 -11.74 5.78
CA CYS A 328 1.76 -12.61 6.93
C CYS A 328 3.11 -13.04 7.52
N LEU A 329 3.31 -12.94 8.84
CA LEU A 329 4.51 -13.45 9.55
C LEU A 329 4.71 -14.95 9.40
N ALA A 330 3.62 -15.71 9.41
CA ALA A 330 3.68 -17.16 9.25
C ALA A 330 4.01 -17.60 7.82
N ALA A 331 4.05 -16.66 6.86
CA ALA A 331 4.38 -16.89 5.46
C ALA A 331 5.22 -15.71 4.90
N THR A 332 6.11 -15.14 5.71
CA THR A 332 6.90 -13.96 5.29
C THR A 332 7.71 -14.28 4.04
N PRO A 333 7.61 -13.47 2.96
CA PRO A 333 8.41 -13.65 1.76
C PRO A 333 9.90 -13.80 2.10
N GLY A 334 10.55 -14.79 1.48
CA GLY A 334 11.96 -15.10 1.73
C GLY A 334 12.25 -15.92 3.00
N LEU A 335 11.25 -16.27 3.83
CA LEU A 335 11.41 -17.15 5.00
C LEU A 335 10.57 -18.45 4.87
N PRO A 336 10.97 -19.57 5.49
CA PRO A 336 10.17 -20.79 5.48
C PRO A 336 8.85 -20.59 6.25
N PRO A 337 7.70 -21.04 5.71
CA PRO A 337 6.41 -20.86 6.38
C PRO A 337 6.29 -21.69 7.67
N LEU A 338 5.50 -21.19 8.61
CA LEU A 338 5.19 -21.86 9.87
C LEU A 338 4.02 -22.85 9.73
N PRO A 339 3.90 -23.88 10.61
CA PRO A 339 2.74 -24.77 10.64
C PRO A 339 1.44 -23.99 10.97
N TYR A 340 0.33 -24.32 10.31
CA TYR A 340 -0.97 -23.63 10.44
C TYR A 340 -0.96 -22.16 9.97
N SER A 341 -0.06 -21.80 9.05
CA SER A 341 0.08 -20.47 8.46
C SER A 341 -1.25 -19.87 8.05
N ASP A 342 -2.07 -20.57 7.25
CA ASP A 342 -3.24 -19.96 6.60
C ASP A 342 -4.27 -19.39 7.59
N ALA A 343 -4.56 -20.10 8.67
CA ALA A 343 -5.51 -19.66 9.68
C ALA A 343 -4.97 -18.45 10.48
N LEU A 344 -3.67 -18.47 10.80
CA LEU A 344 -3.01 -17.35 11.49
C LEU A 344 -2.92 -16.13 10.57
N CYS A 345 -2.55 -16.34 9.31
CA CYS A 345 -2.47 -15.30 8.29
C CYS A 345 -3.80 -14.61 8.07
N SER A 346 -4.91 -15.35 7.96
CA SER A 346 -6.23 -14.72 7.77
C SER A 346 -6.61 -13.74 8.90
N VAL A 347 -6.19 -14.01 10.14
CA VAL A 347 -6.44 -13.15 11.29
C VAL A 347 -5.50 -11.95 11.29
N GLU A 348 -4.22 -12.18 11.01
CA GLU A 348 -3.20 -11.13 10.94
C GLU A 348 -3.50 -10.14 9.80
N GLU A 349 -3.78 -10.64 8.61
CA GLU A 349 -4.10 -9.84 7.43
C GLU A 349 -5.34 -8.97 7.65
N GLN A 350 -6.39 -9.48 8.30
CA GLN A 350 -7.57 -8.67 8.67
C GLN A 350 -7.27 -7.68 9.80
N MET A 351 -6.32 -7.98 10.68
CA MET A 351 -5.87 -7.04 11.71
C MET A 351 -5.20 -5.82 11.07
N VAL A 352 -4.37 -6.01 10.03
CA VAL A 352 -3.77 -4.92 9.24
C VAL A 352 -4.84 -3.96 8.72
N PHE A 353 -5.89 -4.47 8.05
CA PHE A 353 -7.00 -3.64 7.57
C PHE A 353 -7.76 -2.94 8.70
N THR A 354 -7.91 -3.61 9.85
CA THR A 354 -8.59 -3.04 11.02
C THR A 354 -7.81 -1.86 11.59
N ASN A 355 -6.49 -1.99 11.73
CA ASN A 355 -5.61 -0.92 12.21
C ASN A 355 -5.57 0.24 11.21
N ALA A 356 -5.51 -0.05 9.90
CA ALA A 356 -5.53 0.97 8.85
C ALA A 356 -6.83 1.79 8.89
N GLU A 357 -7.98 1.12 9.04
CA GLU A 357 -9.28 1.80 9.20
C GLU A 357 -9.34 2.68 10.46
N GLN A 358 -8.74 2.23 11.57
CA GLN A 358 -8.66 3.03 12.79
C GLN A 358 -7.79 4.29 12.60
N GLN A 359 -6.65 4.16 11.94
CA GLN A 359 -5.78 5.28 11.60
C GLN A 359 -6.50 6.27 10.68
N SER A 360 -7.13 5.77 9.61
CA SER A 360 -7.92 6.58 8.67
C SER A 360 -9.03 7.36 9.37
N LYS A 361 -9.77 6.74 10.30
CA LYS A 361 -10.81 7.43 11.09
C LYS A 361 -10.24 8.53 11.98
N THR A 362 -9.03 8.34 12.50
CA THR A 362 -8.39 9.29 13.41
C THR A 362 -7.94 10.55 12.68
N PHE A 363 -7.34 10.40 11.50
CA PHE A 363 -6.76 11.52 10.75
C PHE A 363 -7.60 12.00 9.56
N ASN A 364 -8.68 11.27 9.25
CA ASN A 364 -9.54 11.48 8.09
C ASN A 364 -8.75 11.40 6.78
N ASP A 365 -7.89 10.39 6.68
CA ASP A 365 -6.97 10.16 5.56
C ASP A 365 -7.46 8.96 4.71
N THR A 366 -7.15 8.94 3.41
CA THR A 366 -7.52 7.80 2.55
C THR A 366 -6.63 6.58 2.82
N LEU A 367 -6.96 5.44 2.21
CA LEU A 367 -6.27 4.16 2.40
C LEU A 367 -5.80 3.59 1.06
N MET A 368 -4.55 3.12 1.03
CA MET A 368 -3.98 2.35 -0.07
C MET A 368 -3.22 1.14 0.47
N LEU A 369 -3.58 -0.06 0.03
CA LEU A 369 -2.74 -1.24 0.18
C LEU A 369 -1.68 -1.22 -0.93
N SER A 370 -0.56 -0.52 -0.70
CA SER A 370 0.46 -0.28 -1.72
C SER A 370 1.31 -1.52 -2.03
N GLU A 371 1.29 -2.53 -1.14
CA GLU A 371 2.08 -3.73 -1.33
C GLU A 371 1.50 -4.96 -0.62
N PHE A 372 1.50 -6.09 -1.34
CA PHE A 372 1.19 -7.43 -0.84
C PHE A 372 1.55 -8.45 -1.93
N GLY A 373 1.55 -9.74 -1.58
CA GLY A 373 1.78 -10.82 -2.54
C GLY A 373 3.20 -11.36 -2.43
N ALA A 374 4.12 -10.85 -3.24
CA ALA A 374 5.54 -11.23 -3.27
C ALA A 374 5.77 -12.75 -3.15
N SER A 375 5.00 -13.53 -3.91
CA SER A 375 4.95 -14.98 -3.81
C SER A 375 4.16 -15.59 -4.98
N ASP A 376 4.36 -16.88 -5.21
CA ASP A 376 3.53 -17.72 -6.09
C ASP A 376 2.39 -18.44 -5.32
N ASP A 377 2.19 -18.13 -4.03
CA ASP A 377 1.04 -18.63 -3.26
C ASP A 377 -0.24 -17.92 -3.67
N LEU A 378 -0.85 -18.43 -4.73
CA LEU A 378 -2.11 -17.94 -5.31
C LEU A 378 -3.26 -17.89 -4.30
N ALA A 379 -3.30 -18.81 -3.33
CA ALA A 379 -4.36 -18.84 -2.33
C ALA A 379 -4.22 -17.68 -1.33
N THR A 380 -2.99 -17.35 -0.94
CA THR A 380 -2.71 -16.18 -0.11
C THR A 380 -2.97 -14.88 -0.87
N ILE A 381 -2.54 -14.78 -2.14
CA ILE A 381 -2.84 -13.61 -2.98
C ILE A 381 -4.35 -13.40 -3.10
N GLU A 382 -5.11 -14.46 -3.44
CA GLU A 382 -6.56 -14.40 -3.59
C GLU A 382 -7.26 -14.02 -2.28
N ARG A 383 -6.74 -14.49 -1.14
CA ARG A 383 -7.26 -14.13 0.19
C ARG A 383 -7.06 -12.64 0.48
N VAL A 384 -5.86 -12.09 0.28
CA VAL A 384 -5.58 -10.67 0.58
C VAL A 384 -6.38 -9.71 -0.32
N ILE A 385 -6.52 -9.99 -1.62
CA ILE A 385 -7.35 -9.14 -2.50
C ILE A 385 -8.84 -9.26 -2.20
N SER A 386 -9.29 -10.44 -1.72
CA SER A 386 -10.65 -10.61 -1.22
C SER A 386 -10.88 -9.80 0.05
N LEU A 387 -9.91 -9.79 0.98
CA LEU A 387 -9.93 -8.93 2.16
C LEU A 387 -9.90 -7.44 1.78
N ALA A 388 -9.13 -7.04 0.77
CA ALA A 388 -9.14 -5.66 0.28
C ALA A 388 -10.53 -5.27 -0.27
N ALA A 389 -11.21 -6.15 -1.00
CA ALA A 389 -12.60 -5.95 -1.43
C ALA A 389 -13.60 -5.91 -0.26
N GLU A 390 -13.44 -6.85 0.67
CA GLU A 390 -14.16 -6.92 1.93
C GLU A 390 -13.85 -5.78 2.87
N ASN A 391 -12.86 -4.93 2.61
CA ASN A 391 -12.58 -3.69 3.32
C ASN A 391 -12.79 -2.43 2.46
N ARG A 392 -13.05 -2.57 1.14
CA ARG A 392 -13.13 -1.50 0.12
C ARG A 392 -11.89 -0.62 0.10
N VAL A 393 -10.74 -1.27 0.01
CA VAL A 393 -9.43 -0.65 -0.07
C VAL A 393 -8.83 -0.95 -1.44
N SER A 394 -8.29 0.09 -2.07
CA SER A 394 -7.49 0.00 -3.29
C SER A 394 -6.20 -0.76 -3.03
N TRP A 395 -5.63 -1.41 -4.04
CA TRP A 395 -4.41 -2.20 -3.87
C TRP A 395 -3.45 -2.16 -5.06
N GLN A 396 -2.17 -2.39 -4.77
CA GLN A 396 -1.08 -2.54 -5.74
C GLN A 396 -0.28 -3.82 -5.40
N TYR A 397 -0.30 -4.80 -6.29
CA TYR A 397 0.39 -6.09 -6.11
C TYR A 397 1.91 -5.92 -6.24
N TRP A 398 2.65 -6.63 -5.41
CA TRP A 398 4.09 -6.80 -5.55
C TRP A 398 4.41 -8.13 -6.26
N ALA A 399 4.91 -8.11 -7.49
CA ALA A 399 5.17 -6.96 -8.37
C ALA A 399 4.96 -7.32 -9.86
N TRP A 400 5.10 -6.33 -10.77
CA TRP A 400 5.24 -6.64 -12.20
C TRP A 400 6.50 -7.50 -12.42
N TRP A 401 7.66 -6.98 -12.00
CA TRP A 401 8.93 -7.71 -11.94
C TRP A 401 9.81 -7.19 -10.80
N ASN A 402 10.58 -8.07 -10.14
CA ASN A 402 11.47 -7.68 -9.05
C ASN A 402 12.85 -8.37 -9.09
N ARG A 403 13.85 -7.65 -8.57
CA ARG A 403 15.16 -8.17 -8.15
C ARG A 403 15.63 -7.43 -6.90
N ASP A 404 16.31 -8.14 -6.02
CA ASP A 404 17.03 -7.54 -4.89
C ASP A 404 18.55 -7.60 -5.13
N VAL A 405 19.34 -7.03 -4.22
CA VAL A 405 20.82 -7.07 -4.26
C VAL A 405 21.37 -8.49 -4.38
N CYS A 406 20.69 -9.48 -3.79
CA CYS A 406 21.12 -10.88 -3.89
C CYS A 406 20.98 -11.45 -5.30
N CYS A 407 19.85 -11.12 -5.96
CA CYS A 407 19.22 -12.00 -6.94
C CYS A 407 17.87 -11.51 -7.46
N GLU A 408 17.51 -11.97 -8.66
CA GLU A 408 16.15 -11.89 -9.20
C GLU A 408 15.16 -12.70 -8.36
N ARG A 409 13.90 -12.23 -8.31
CA ARG A 409 12.80 -12.80 -7.52
C ARG A 409 11.65 -13.25 -8.43
N PRO A 410 11.82 -14.34 -9.18
CA PRO A 410 10.84 -14.75 -10.21
C PRO A 410 9.48 -15.12 -9.62
N ASP A 411 9.44 -15.58 -8.37
CA ASP A 411 8.23 -15.91 -7.60
C ASP A 411 7.40 -14.68 -7.22
N GLU A 412 7.97 -13.48 -7.28
CA GLU A 412 7.26 -12.23 -6.95
C GLU A 412 6.64 -11.58 -8.19
N GLY A 413 7.19 -11.83 -9.39
CA GLY A 413 6.80 -11.16 -10.63
C GLY A 413 5.55 -11.74 -11.29
N ILE A 414 4.81 -10.88 -12.01
CA ILE A 414 3.81 -11.29 -13.02
C ILE A 414 4.49 -11.59 -14.35
N ILE A 415 5.53 -10.83 -14.70
CA ILE A 415 6.35 -11.07 -15.90
C ILE A 415 7.66 -11.75 -15.48
N SER A 416 8.14 -12.70 -16.29
CA SER A 416 9.43 -13.35 -16.01
C SER A 416 10.60 -12.37 -16.18
N HIS A 417 10.56 -11.53 -17.23
CA HIS A 417 11.49 -10.41 -17.38
C HIS A 417 10.91 -9.34 -18.33
N PRO A 418 10.97 -8.03 -17.98
CA PRO A 418 10.37 -6.96 -18.78
C PRO A 418 11.11 -6.66 -20.09
N SER A 419 12.40 -7.04 -20.21
CA SER A 419 13.11 -6.95 -21.50
C SER A 419 12.57 -7.87 -22.62
N MET A 420 11.55 -8.68 -22.34
CA MET A 420 10.88 -9.58 -23.27
C MET A 420 9.40 -9.15 -23.34
N PRO A 421 8.75 -9.25 -24.51
CA PRO A 421 7.39 -8.75 -24.67
C PRO A 421 6.41 -9.47 -23.73
N PRO A 422 5.36 -8.78 -23.22
CA PRO A 422 4.35 -9.35 -22.32
C PRO A 422 3.36 -10.24 -23.09
N VAL A 423 3.85 -11.39 -23.53
CA VAL A 423 3.05 -12.46 -24.15
C VAL A 423 2.93 -13.63 -23.18
N ASP A 424 1.95 -14.53 -23.39
CA ASP A 424 1.64 -15.64 -22.49
C ASP A 424 2.87 -16.44 -22.02
N ALA A 425 3.86 -16.64 -22.90
CA ALA A 425 5.08 -17.40 -22.59
C ALA A 425 6.04 -16.68 -21.61
N ASN A 426 5.87 -15.38 -21.40
CA ASN A 426 6.67 -14.55 -20.51
C ASN A 426 5.89 -14.11 -19.25
N LEU A 427 4.64 -14.55 -19.12
CA LEU A 427 3.72 -14.09 -18.09
C LEU A 427 3.25 -15.26 -17.23
N ASP A 428 3.12 -15.03 -15.93
CA ASP A 428 2.46 -15.95 -15.03
C ASP A 428 0.93 -15.85 -15.21
N GLN A 429 0.39 -16.77 -16.00
CA GLN A 429 -1.05 -16.82 -16.28
C GLN A 429 -1.88 -17.21 -15.05
N GLU A 430 -1.36 -18.06 -14.16
CA GLU A 430 -2.12 -18.50 -12.98
C GLU A 430 -2.26 -17.35 -11.97
N LYS A 431 -1.21 -16.53 -11.84
CA LYS A 431 -1.23 -15.29 -11.06
C LYS A 431 -2.14 -14.23 -11.67
N LEU A 432 -2.10 -14.05 -13.00
CA LEU A 432 -3.05 -13.17 -13.70
C LEU A 432 -4.50 -13.63 -13.53
N ASP A 433 -4.77 -14.94 -13.55
CA ASP A 433 -6.09 -15.49 -13.28
C ASP A 433 -6.61 -15.17 -11.87
N VAL A 434 -5.74 -14.83 -10.91
CA VAL A 434 -6.13 -14.40 -9.57
C VAL A 434 -6.31 -12.88 -9.50
N LEU A 435 -5.38 -12.13 -10.07
CA LEU A 435 -5.29 -10.67 -9.94
C LEU A 435 -6.27 -9.91 -10.83
N VAL A 436 -6.56 -10.41 -12.03
CA VAL A 436 -7.46 -9.76 -12.99
C VAL A 436 -8.91 -10.09 -12.63
N ARG A 437 -9.61 -9.16 -11.96
CA ARG A 437 -10.96 -9.43 -11.40
C ARG A 437 -11.98 -8.42 -11.90
N ALA A 438 -13.27 -8.77 -11.81
CA ALA A 438 -14.30 -7.75 -11.90
C ALA A 438 -14.29 -6.86 -10.65
N TYR A 439 -14.33 -5.54 -10.82
CA TYR A 439 -14.34 -4.58 -9.70
C TYR A 439 -14.94 -3.23 -10.11
N PRO A 440 -15.53 -2.47 -9.16
CA PRO A 440 -16.01 -1.12 -9.46
C PRO A 440 -14.82 -0.16 -9.60
N ARG A 441 -14.66 0.53 -10.72
CA ARG A 441 -13.60 1.53 -10.91
C ARG A 441 -14.00 2.91 -10.39
N HIS A 442 -15.24 3.32 -10.71
CA HIS A 442 -15.81 4.61 -10.31
C HIS A 442 -17.23 4.38 -9.80
N ILE A 443 -17.56 4.87 -8.61
CA ILE A 443 -18.87 4.64 -7.99
C ILE A 443 -19.53 5.99 -7.73
N ALA A 444 -20.68 6.22 -8.36
CA ALA A 444 -21.56 7.35 -8.07
C ALA A 444 -22.33 7.11 -6.75
N GLY A 445 -21.58 6.91 -5.68
CA GLY A 445 -22.10 6.52 -4.37
C GLY A 445 -21.00 6.15 -3.37
N ILE A 446 -21.41 5.72 -2.18
CA ILE A 446 -20.52 5.15 -1.17
C ILE A 446 -20.63 3.62 -1.25
N PRO A 447 -19.54 2.88 -1.56
CA PRO A 447 -19.58 1.43 -1.60
C PRO A 447 -19.80 0.85 -0.20
N GLU A 448 -20.83 0.02 -0.09
CA GLU A 448 -21.11 -0.73 1.14
C GLU A 448 -20.50 -2.12 1.08
N HIS A 449 -20.47 -2.71 -0.11
CA HIS A 449 -19.95 -4.05 -0.34
C HIS A 449 -19.56 -4.21 -1.81
N TYR A 450 -18.46 -4.91 -2.07
CA TYR A 450 -18.28 -5.61 -3.34
C TYR A 450 -17.47 -6.88 -3.12
N SER A 451 -17.61 -7.83 -4.04
CA SER A 451 -16.89 -9.10 -4.02
C SER A 451 -16.76 -9.64 -5.44
N PHE A 452 -15.76 -10.51 -5.65
CA PHE A 452 -15.64 -11.31 -6.85
C PHE A 452 -15.29 -12.73 -6.45
N ASP A 453 -16.11 -13.70 -6.85
CA ASP A 453 -15.85 -15.13 -6.74
C ASP A 453 -15.46 -15.64 -8.13
N ARG A 454 -14.16 -15.94 -8.29
CA ARG A 454 -13.58 -16.43 -9.53
C ARG A 454 -14.13 -17.79 -9.95
N ASN A 455 -14.41 -18.68 -8.99
CA ASN A 455 -14.87 -20.04 -9.28
C ASN A 455 -16.29 -20.04 -9.84
N ASN A 456 -17.14 -19.16 -9.31
CA ASN A 456 -18.52 -19.01 -9.74
C ASN A 456 -18.71 -17.89 -10.78
N LYS A 457 -17.62 -17.19 -11.17
CA LYS A 457 -17.64 -16.01 -12.05
C LYS A 457 -18.70 -14.99 -11.62
N LEU A 458 -18.81 -14.79 -10.31
CA LEU A 458 -19.84 -13.97 -9.68
C LEU A 458 -19.21 -12.70 -9.14
N PHE A 459 -19.63 -11.56 -9.65
CA PHE A 459 -19.31 -10.25 -9.09
C PHE A 459 -20.55 -9.65 -8.46
N GLU A 460 -20.41 -9.09 -7.27
CA GLU A 460 -21.46 -8.37 -6.56
C GLU A 460 -20.98 -6.99 -6.15
N LEU A 461 -21.84 -5.98 -6.28
CA LEU A 461 -21.63 -4.63 -5.79
C LEU A 461 -22.92 -4.09 -5.18
N ARG A 462 -22.80 -3.48 -4.00
CA ARG A 462 -23.87 -2.69 -3.38
C ARG A 462 -23.31 -1.35 -2.91
N TYR A 463 -23.99 -0.27 -3.27
CA TYR A 463 -23.60 1.08 -2.86
C TYR A 463 -24.82 1.97 -2.57
N SER A 464 -24.65 2.87 -1.62
CA SER A 464 -25.58 3.96 -1.34
C SER A 464 -25.40 5.07 -2.38
N THR A 465 -26.47 5.73 -2.81
CA THR A 465 -26.42 6.85 -3.77
C THR A 465 -26.00 8.19 -3.15
N GLN A 466 -25.65 8.18 -1.86
CA GLN A 466 -25.09 9.33 -1.15
C GLN A 466 -23.69 9.68 -1.67
N ARG A 467 -23.36 10.97 -1.63
CA ARG A 467 -22.01 11.46 -1.88
C ARG A 467 -21.11 11.22 -0.67
N PRO A 468 -19.84 10.86 -0.87
CA PRO A 468 -18.90 10.63 0.24
C PRO A 468 -18.62 11.88 1.09
N ASP A 469 -18.86 13.08 0.54
CA ASP A 469 -18.71 14.38 1.24
C ASP A 469 -19.91 14.73 2.15
N GLY A 470 -20.94 13.89 2.19
CA GLY A 470 -22.16 14.13 2.96
C GLY A 470 -23.07 15.24 2.42
N LYS A 471 -22.78 15.83 1.24
CA LYS A 471 -23.54 16.94 0.65
C LYS A 471 -24.77 16.48 -0.16
N GLY A 472 -25.34 15.32 0.16
CA GLY A 472 -26.56 14.80 -0.45
C GLY A 472 -26.31 13.59 -1.36
N ARG A 473 -27.05 13.50 -2.48
CA ARG A 473 -26.97 12.41 -3.45
C ARG A 473 -26.38 12.88 -4.77
N PHE A 474 -25.86 11.94 -5.56
CA PHE A 474 -25.40 12.25 -6.91
C PHE A 474 -26.54 12.74 -7.80
N PRO A 475 -26.28 13.69 -8.72
CA PRO A 475 -27.29 14.12 -9.68
C PRO A 475 -27.67 12.97 -10.63
N PRO A 476 -28.91 12.98 -11.15
CA PRO A 476 -29.34 12.02 -12.17
C PRO A 476 -28.36 11.94 -13.34
N GLY A 477 -28.05 10.71 -13.78
CA GLY A 477 -27.14 10.47 -14.90
C GLY A 477 -25.66 10.36 -14.54
N THR A 478 -25.27 10.54 -13.27
CA THR A 478 -23.90 10.23 -12.83
C THR A 478 -23.65 8.72 -12.98
N VAL A 479 -22.53 8.37 -13.62
CA VAL A 479 -22.24 6.99 -14.04
C VAL A 479 -21.33 6.29 -13.03
N THR A 480 -21.76 5.12 -12.57
CA THR A 480 -20.90 4.10 -11.97
C THR A 480 -20.30 3.22 -13.06
N GLU A 481 -19.01 2.94 -12.97
CA GLU A 481 -18.25 2.10 -13.91
C GLU A 481 -17.69 0.88 -13.19
N ILE A 482 -17.94 -0.31 -13.75
CA ILE A 482 -17.45 -1.59 -13.27
C ILE A 482 -16.64 -2.23 -14.39
N PHE A 483 -15.42 -2.66 -14.09
CA PHE A 483 -14.65 -3.47 -15.01
C PHE A 483 -15.13 -4.92 -14.95
N VAL A 484 -15.31 -5.55 -16.11
CA VAL A 484 -15.72 -6.94 -16.29
C VAL A 484 -14.71 -7.59 -17.25
N PRO A 485 -13.74 -8.37 -16.75
CA PRO A 485 -12.64 -8.87 -17.58
C PRO A 485 -13.08 -9.99 -18.53
N GLU A 486 -12.66 -9.92 -19.79
CA GLU A 486 -12.84 -11.01 -20.76
C GLU A 486 -12.22 -12.33 -20.25
N ARG A 487 -11.11 -12.26 -19.50
CA ARG A 487 -10.42 -13.40 -18.88
C ARG A 487 -11.36 -14.33 -18.09
N HIS A 488 -12.38 -13.77 -17.43
CA HIS A 488 -13.33 -14.56 -16.64
C HIS A 488 -14.72 -14.68 -17.28
N TYR A 489 -15.03 -13.82 -18.24
CA TYR A 489 -16.34 -13.72 -18.88
C TYR A 489 -16.26 -13.88 -20.41
N SER A 490 -15.45 -14.84 -20.87
CA SER A 490 -15.16 -15.05 -22.30
C SER A 490 -16.40 -15.44 -23.12
N ASP A 491 -17.38 -16.08 -22.48
CA ASP A 491 -18.67 -16.44 -23.11
C ASP A 491 -19.73 -15.34 -22.96
N GLY A 492 -19.33 -14.17 -22.43
CA GLY A 492 -20.20 -13.06 -22.09
C GLY A 492 -20.62 -13.07 -20.62
N TYR A 493 -21.53 -12.14 -20.28
CA TYR A 493 -22.08 -12.02 -18.94
C TYR A 493 -23.50 -11.46 -18.97
N ARG A 494 -24.24 -11.73 -17.90
CA ARG A 494 -25.55 -11.16 -17.59
C ARG A 494 -25.46 -10.26 -16.36
N VAL A 495 -26.14 -9.12 -16.44
CA VAL A 495 -26.27 -8.18 -15.32
C VAL A 495 -27.66 -8.27 -14.72
N ILE A 496 -27.73 -8.44 -13.41
CA ILE A 496 -28.93 -8.26 -12.60
C ILE A 496 -28.72 -6.97 -11.82
N ILE A 497 -29.68 -6.05 -11.91
CA ILE A 497 -29.56 -4.73 -11.30
C ILE A 497 -30.85 -4.31 -10.63
N GLU A 498 -30.73 -3.78 -9.43
CA GLU A 498 -31.80 -3.14 -8.66
C GLU A 498 -31.39 -1.69 -8.34
N GLY A 499 -32.36 -0.77 -8.36
CA GLY A 499 -32.10 0.66 -8.06
C GLY A 499 -31.42 1.46 -9.18
N GLY A 500 -31.09 0.83 -10.31
CA GLY A 500 -30.50 1.52 -11.47
C GLY A 500 -30.76 0.83 -12.80
N GLN A 501 -30.10 1.32 -13.84
CA GLN A 501 -30.15 0.79 -15.20
C GLN A 501 -28.75 0.72 -15.82
N VAL A 502 -28.53 -0.32 -16.62
CA VAL A 502 -27.32 -0.47 -17.45
C VAL A 502 -27.46 0.41 -18.69
N ILE A 503 -26.42 1.19 -18.99
CA ILE A 503 -26.37 2.09 -20.16
C ILE A 503 -25.25 1.73 -21.15
N SER A 504 -24.35 0.81 -20.79
CA SER A 504 -23.36 0.25 -21.72
C SER A 504 -24.00 -0.78 -22.65
N GLY A 505 -23.37 -1.03 -23.80
CA GLY A 505 -23.77 -2.10 -24.72
C GLY A 505 -23.51 -3.50 -24.15
N PRO A 506 -24.14 -4.55 -24.72
CA PRO A 506 -23.87 -5.95 -24.35
C PRO A 506 -22.38 -6.31 -24.52
N GLY A 507 -21.81 -7.05 -23.56
CA GLY A 507 -20.42 -7.51 -23.61
C GLY A 507 -19.35 -6.43 -23.38
N SER A 508 -19.74 -5.24 -22.91
CA SER A 508 -18.79 -4.15 -22.63
C SER A 508 -17.90 -4.47 -21.42
N GLU A 509 -16.58 -4.48 -21.58
CA GLU A 509 -15.64 -4.64 -20.46
C GLU A 509 -15.76 -3.55 -19.41
N THR A 510 -16.27 -2.38 -19.77
CA THR A 510 -16.69 -1.33 -18.83
C THR A 510 -18.21 -1.31 -18.77
N LEU A 511 -18.77 -1.97 -17.76
CA LEU A 511 -20.19 -1.93 -17.44
C LEU A 511 -20.53 -0.55 -16.85
N ARG A 512 -21.43 0.18 -17.50
CA ARG A 512 -21.85 1.52 -17.08
C ARG A 512 -23.27 1.51 -16.54
N ILE A 513 -23.46 2.08 -15.36
CA ILE A 513 -24.71 2.07 -14.62
C ILE A 513 -25.07 3.48 -14.17
N VAL A 514 -26.35 3.84 -14.26
CA VAL A 514 -26.90 5.04 -13.62
C VAL A 514 -28.00 4.63 -12.64
N SER A 515 -28.06 5.29 -11.48
CA SER A 515 -29.13 5.10 -10.50
C SER A 515 -30.44 5.73 -10.97
N TYR A 516 -31.57 5.21 -10.50
CA TYR A 516 -32.86 5.89 -10.63
C TYR A 516 -32.93 7.09 -9.67
N ASN A 517 -33.69 8.14 -10.03
CA ASN A 517 -33.72 9.42 -9.30
C ASN A 517 -33.96 9.31 -7.78
N ASP A 518 -34.78 8.36 -7.33
CA ASP A 518 -35.14 8.18 -5.93
C ASP A 518 -34.47 6.97 -5.26
N ALA A 519 -33.62 6.24 -6.00
CA ALA A 519 -32.94 5.08 -5.45
C ALA A 519 -32.00 5.51 -4.33
N GLU A 520 -32.15 4.91 -3.14
CA GLU A 520 -31.24 5.14 -2.01
C GLU A 520 -29.99 4.26 -2.11
N GLN A 521 -30.12 3.14 -2.80
CA GLN A 521 -29.12 2.11 -2.95
C GLN A 521 -29.24 1.48 -4.34
N VAL A 522 -28.11 1.01 -4.86
CA VAL A 522 -28.02 0.22 -6.08
C VAL A 522 -27.32 -1.09 -5.76
N SER A 523 -27.87 -2.19 -6.27
CA SER A 523 -27.29 -3.53 -6.19
C SER A 523 -27.06 -4.05 -7.59
N VAL A 524 -25.86 -4.57 -7.85
CA VAL A 524 -25.43 -5.10 -9.14
C VAL A 524 -24.85 -6.47 -8.92
N THR A 525 -25.33 -7.44 -9.71
CA THR A 525 -24.76 -8.78 -9.77
C THR A 525 -24.41 -9.09 -11.22
N VAL A 526 -23.16 -9.48 -11.46
CA VAL A 526 -22.67 -9.93 -12.76
C VAL A 526 -22.34 -11.42 -12.67
N VAL A 527 -22.90 -12.20 -13.59
CA VAL A 527 -22.71 -13.64 -13.72
C VAL A 527 -22.44 -13.98 -15.18
N GLU A 528 -21.73 -15.07 -15.45
CA GLU A 528 -21.63 -15.63 -16.81
C GLU A 528 -22.99 -16.10 -17.34
#